data_AF-A0A6M8MUW5-F1
#
_entry.id   AF-A0A6M8MUW5-F1
#
_cell.length_a   1.000
_cell.length_b   1.000
_cell.length_c   1.000
_cell.angle_alpha   90.00
_cell.angle_beta   90.00
_cell.angle_gamma   90.00
#
_symmetry.space_group_name_H-M   'P 1'
#
loop_
_entity.id
_entity.type
_entity.pdbx_description
1 polymer ?
#
loop_
_entity_poly.entity_id
_entity_poly.type
_entity_poly.pdbx_seq_one_letter_code
_entity_poly.pdbx_strand_id
1 'polypeptide(L)'
;MKKLLILFVCIYAFGFDVCEQRENEALAYIEKHAVGYKNKNFNLSEEKLYKKSFSDCYDKKNKEACLYIYNNFAIDGNFKVESNIFNFIEIMTFVGLILNADKDKKYKEINRLIALDSRNKTSELIDFVLSETSDAKAIKTLKLLKEMNDFIIYQGYACPLYYNDKLQSDIIDMPCACKRNTALLFKPDTMRQVFLNFKLLCDKYKDSVSCGAVGELYENGKGVRIDFKQAKKYHGLACDGGYQLGCDGYKRLMGY
;
A
#
# COMPACT_ATOMS: atom_id res chain seq x y z
N MET A 1 29.72 -7.84 -5.48
CA MET A 1 28.70 -8.80 -5.00
C MET A 1 28.37 -8.65 -3.52
N LYS A 2 29.28 -8.85 -2.56
CA LYS A 2 28.98 -8.72 -1.11
C LYS A 2 28.35 -7.38 -0.69
N LYS A 3 28.87 -6.23 -1.15
CA LYS A 3 28.27 -4.91 -0.88
C LYS A 3 26.86 -4.75 -1.47
N LEU A 4 26.60 -5.35 -2.63
CA LEU A 4 25.29 -5.32 -3.29
C LEU A 4 24.27 -6.20 -2.53
N LEU A 5 24.73 -7.33 -2.01
CA LEU A 5 23.92 -8.26 -1.22
C LEU A 5 23.56 -7.66 0.16
N ILE A 6 24.51 -6.99 0.82
CA ILE A 6 24.25 -6.28 2.09
C ILE A 6 23.27 -5.12 1.86
N LEU A 7 23.49 -4.32 0.81
CA LEU A 7 22.56 -3.26 0.42
C LEU A 7 21.16 -3.83 0.16
N PHE A 8 21.05 -4.96 -0.54
CA PHE A 8 19.79 -5.63 -0.83
C PHE A 8 19.09 -6.13 0.44
N VAL A 9 19.81 -6.78 1.36
CA VAL A 9 19.28 -7.24 2.65
C VAL A 9 18.81 -6.07 3.52
N CYS A 10 19.56 -4.98 3.55
CA CYS A 10 19.15 -3.78 4.28
C CYS A 10 17.88 -3.17 3.68
N ILE A 11 17.79 -3.00 2.35
CA ILE A 11 16.59 -2.41 1.74
C ILE A 11 15.34 -3.28 1.98
N TYR A 12 15.51 -4.60 1.94
CA TYR A 12 14.42 -5.55 2.17
C TYR A 12 13.97 -5.59 3.63
N ALA A 13 14.91 -5.53 4.58
CA ALA A 13 14.62 -5.58 6.00
C ALA A 13 13.99 -4.28 6.54
N PHE A 14 14.29 -3.12 5.93
CA PHE A 14 13.89 -1.81 6.47
C PHE A 14 12.78 -1.11 5.68
N GLY A 15 12.57 -1.48 4.41
CA GLY A 15 11.32 -1.17 3.73
C GLY A 15 10.12 -1.70 4.52
N PHE A 16 10.30 -2.82 5.23
CA PHE A 16 9.32 -3.41 6.14
C PHE A 16 8.81 -2.42 7.20
N ASP A 17 9.67 -1.67 7.90
CA ASP A 17 9.26 -0.79 9.01
C ASP A 17 8.36 0.37 8.56
N VAL A 18 8.67 0.97 7.40
CA VAL A 18 7.85 2.05 6.82
C VAL A 18 6.50 1.52 6.34
N CYS A 19 6.50 0.30 5.80
CA CYS A 19 5.30 -0.37 5.35
C CYS A 19 4.42 -0.74 6.55
N GLU A 20 5.01 -1.29 7.60
CA GLU A 20 4.36 -1.59 8.88
C GLU A 20 3.75 -0.33 9.51
N GLN A 21 4.49 0.79 9.53
CA GLN A 21 3.95 2.06 10.03
C GLN A 21 2.72 2.51 9.22
N ARG A 22 2.76 2.42 7.89
CA ARG A 22 1.63 2.81 7.04
C ARG A 22 0.45 1.86 7.14
N GLU A 23 0.70 0.57 7.30
CA GLU A 23 -0.33 -0.41 7.61
C GLU A 23 -0.99 -0.10 8.95
N ASN A 24 -0.22 0.21 9.98
CA ASN A 24 -0.74 0.62 11.29
C ASN A 24 -1.60 1.91 11.20
N GLU A 25 -1.14 2.91 10.45
CA GLU A 25 -1.94 4.12 10.21
C GLU A 25 -3.24 3.82 9.45
N ALA A 26 -3.19 2.91 8.48
CA ALA A 26 -4.37 2.47 7.73
C ALA A 26 -5.36 1.74 8.64
N LEU A 27 -4.88 0.83 9.50
CA LEU A 27 -5.69 0.13 10.49
C LEU A 27 -6.37 1.12 11.45
N ALA A 28 -5.61 2.06 12.02
CA ALA A 28 -6.16 3.09 12.91
C ALA A 28 -7.18 3.99 12.20
N TYR A 29 -6.95 4.32 10.92
CA TYR A 29 -7.90 5.06 10.10
C TYR A 29 -9.21 4.29 9.90
N ILE A 30 -9.12 3.00 9.55
CA ILE A 30 -10.28 2.13 9.34
C ILE A 30 -11.06 1.99 10.64
N GLU A 31 -10.39 1.61 11.73
CA GLU A 31 -11.00 1.40 13.04
C GLU A 31 -11.76 2.64 13.49
N LYS A 32 -11.15 3.82 13.38
CA LYS A 32 -11.80 5.09 13.71
C LYS A 32 -13.12 5.29 12.96
N HIS A 33 -13.16 5.01 11.66
CA HIS A 33 -14.38 5.20 10.85
C HIS A 33 -15.40 4.09 11.12
N ALA A 34 -14.95 2.85 11.31
CA ALA A 34 -15.81 1.72 11.66
C ALA A 34 -16.51 1.93 13.01
N VAL A 35 -15.76 2.38 14.03
CA VAL A 35 -16.30 2.76 15.34
C VAL A 35 -17.24 3.97 15.21
N GLY A 36 -16.86 4.97 14.41
CA GLY A 36 -17.72 6.11 14.12
C GLY A 36 -19.08 5.71 13.53
N TYR A 37 -19.08 4.78 12.57
CA TYR A 37 -20.30 4.23 11.98
C TYR A 37 -21.13 3.46 13.02
N LYS A 38 -20.49 2.59 13.81
CA LYS A 38 -21.15 1.80 14.87
C LYS A 38 -21.81 2.70 15.90
N ASN A 39 -21.13 3.75 16.36
CA ASN A 39 -21.65 4.69 17.35
C ASN A 39 -22.87 5.48 16.84
N LYS A 40 -22.89 5.86 15.55
CA LYS A 40 -24.07 6.53 14.94
C LYS A 40 -25.30 5.62 14.84
N ASN A 41 -25.12 4.30 14.99
CA ASN A 41 -26.15 3.29 14.85
C ASN A 41 -26.21 2.36 16.07
N PHE A 42 -25.85 2.87 17.25
CA PHE A 42 -25.68 2.09 18.49
C PHE A 42 -26.93 1.33 18.96
N ASN A 43 -28.11 1.76 18.51
CA ASN A 43 -29.41 1.19 18.84
C ASN A 43 -29.76 -0.06 18.00
N LEU A 44 -28.94 -0.41 17.01
CA LEU A 44 -29.14 -1.60 16.18
C LEU A 44 -28.42 -2.81 16.78
N SER A 45 -29.03 -3.99 16.66
CA SER A 45 -28.31 -5.25 16.86
C SER A 45 -27.22 -5.41 15.80
N GLU A 46 -26.21 -6.22 16.07
CA GLU A 46 -25.08 -6.44 15.15
C GLU A 46 -25.54 -6.89 13.75
N GLU A 47 -26.48 -7.82 13.67
CA GLU A 47 -27.07 -8.28 12.40
C GLU A 47 -27.78 -7.15 11.63
N LYS A 48 -28.55 -6.31 12.33
CA LYS A 48 -29.26 -5.18 11.71
C LYS A 48 -28.28 -4.09 11.28
N LEU A 49 -27.24 -3.85 12.08
CA LEU A 49 -26.18 -2.89 11.77
C LEU A 49 -25.42 -3.31 10.50
N TYR A 50 -25.12 -4.60 10.37
CA TYR A 50 -24.43 -5.15 9.22
C TYR A 50 -25.30 -5.10 7.95
N LYS A 51 -26.57 -5.54 8.01
CA LYS A 51 -27.49 -5.39 6.88
C LYS A 51 -27.65 -3.93 6.44
N LYS A 52 -27.71 -3.01 7.41
CA LYS A 52 -27.78 -1.58 7.14
C LYS A 52 -26.48 -1.04 6.52
N SER A 53 -25.31 -1.48 6.99
CA SER A 53 -24.03 -1.02 6.44
C SER A 53 -23.87 -1.40 4.97
N PHE A 54 -24.41 -2.54 4.54
CA PHE A 54 -24.38 -2.96 3.14
C PHE A 54 -25.12 -1.96 2.24
N SER A 55 -26.38 -1.66 2.57
CA SER A 55 -27.16 -0.65 1.83
C SER A 55 -26.53 0.74 1.92
N ASP A 56 -26.07 1.16 3.09
CA ASP A 56 -25.43 2.47 3.24
C ASP A 56 -24.11 2.55 2.44
N CYS A 57 -23.33 1.47 2.37
CA CYS A 57 -22.11 1.42 1.58
C CYS A 57 -22.44 1.43 0.08
N TYR A 58 -23.26 0.50 -0.39
CA TYR A 58 -23.52 0.30 -1.81
C TYR A 58 -24.43 1.39 -2.40
N ASP A 59 -25.61 1.59 -1.82
CA ASP A 59 -26.63 2.49 -2.37
C ASP A 59 -26.27 3.96 -2.12
N LYS A 60 -25.80 4.28 -0.90
CA LYS A 60 -25.54 5.66 -0.48
C LYS A 60 -24.09 6.07 -0.61
N LYS A 61 -23.20 5.15 -1.02
CA LYS A 61 -21.75 5.38 -1.14
C LYS A 61 -21.14 5.91 0.17
N ASN A 62 -21.68 5.47 1.31
CA ASN A 62 -21.23 5.93 2.62
C ASN A 62 -19.89 5.28 2.97
N LYS A 63 -18.84 6.11 3.03
CA LYS A 63 -17.47 5.66 3.33
C LYS A 63 -17.35 4.95 4.68
N GLU A 64 -17.95 5.48 5.74
CA GLU A 64 -17.84 4.89 7.08
C GLU A 64 -18.54 3.51 7.13
N ALA A 65 -19.66 3.36 6.43
CA ALA A 65 -20.34 2.07 6.29
C ALA A 65 -19.46 1.05 5.55
N CYS A 66 -18.83 1.47 4.44
CA CYS A 66 -17.91 0.62 3.69
C CYS A 66 -16.67 0.21 4.52
N LEU A 67 -16.08 1.15 5.26
CA LEU A 67 -14.94 0.87 6.15
C LEU A 67 -15.35 -0.02 7.33
N TYR A 68 -16.59 0.11 7.83
CA TYR A 68 -17.13 -0.79 8.83
C TYR A 68 -17.24 -2.23 8.31
N ILE A 69 -17.75 -2.44 7.09
CA ILE A 69 -17.81 -3.78 6.48
C ILE A 69 -16.40 -4.34 6.29
N TYR A 70 -15.50 -3.53 5.72
CA TYR A 70 -14.11 -3.91 5.51
C TYR A 70 -13.41 -4.30 6.83
N ASN A 71 -13.60 -3.54 7.92
CA ASN A 71 -13.02 -3.88 9.22
C ASN A 71 -13.52 -5.24 9.71
N ASN A 72 -14.83 -5.42 9.80
CA ASN A 72 -15.41 -6.64 10.35
C ASN A 72 -15.10 -7.87 9.50
N PHE A 73 -15.04 -7.72 8.18
CA PHE A 73 -14.83 -8.86 7.29
C PHE A 73 -13.36 -9.11 6.98
N ALA A 74 -12.69 -8.10 6.42
CA ALA A 74 -11.36 -8.25 5.86
C ALA A 74 -10.26 -8.19 6.92
N ILE A 75 -10.49 -7.51 8.05
CA ILE A 75 -9.53 -7.44 9.16
C ILE A 75 -9.89 -8.46 10.24
N ASP A 76 -11.13 -8.43 10.73
CA ASP A 76 -11.53 -9.28 11.86
C ASP A 76 -11.91 -10.72 11.44
N GLY A 77 -12.03 -11.00 10.14
CA GLY A 77 -12.36 -12.33 9.64
C GLY A 77 -13.78 -12.80 10.01
N ASN A 78 -14.72 -11.88 10.25
CA ASN A 78 -16.07 -12.23 10.65
C ASN A 78 -16.97 -12.57 9.44
N PHE A 79 -16.71 -13.73 8.83
CA PHE A 79 -17.45 -14.24 7.66
C PHE A 79 -18.90 -14.66 7.96
N LYS A 80 -19.30 -14.70 9.23
CA LYS A 80 -20.59 -15.28 9.66
C LYS A 80 -21.80 -14.37 9.44
N VAL A 81 -21.57 -13.12 9.09
CA VAL A 81 -22.63 -12.10 9.07
C VAL A 81 -23.33 -11.97 7.71
N GLU A 82 -22.74 -12.48 6.63
CA GLU A 82 -23.36 -12.55 5.31
C GLU A 82 -23.11 -13.95 4.70
N SER A 83 -24.15 -14.59 4.20
CA SER A 83 -24.07 -15.95 3.64
C SER A 83 -23.83 -15.94 2.13
N ASN A 84 -23.99 -14.79 1.49
CA ASN A 84 -23.76 -14.62 0.07
C ASN A 84 -22.34 -14.10 -0.23
N ILE A 85 -21.47 -15.02 -0.63
CA ILE A 85 -20.08 -14.71 -1.00
C ILE A 85 -19.96 -13.73 -2.17
N PHE A 86 -20.97 -13.64 -3.05
CA PHE A 86 -21.00 -12.65 -4.13
C PHE A 86 -21.21 -11.22 -3.62
N ASN A 87 -22.05 -11.04 -2.58
CA ASN A 87 -22.21 -9.72 -1.95
C ASN A 87 -20.88 -9.24 -1.37
N PHE A 88 -20.09 -10.14 -0.78
CA PHE A 88 -18.75 -9.81 -0.30
C PHE A 88 -17.79 -9.40 -1.41
N ILE A 89 -17.73 -10.17 -2.51
CA ILE A 89 -16.91 -9.83 -3.68
C ILE A 89 -17.28 -8.45 -4.21
N GLU A 90 -18.58 -8.17 -4.37
CA GLU A 90 -19.08 -6.88 -4.87
C GLU A 90 -18.69 -5.73 -3.94
N ILE A 91 -18.84 -5.90 -2.63
CA ILE A 91 -18.52 -4.86 -1.65
C ILE A 91 -17.02 -4.61 -1.57
N MET A 92 -16.19 -5.65 -1.53
CA MET A 92 -14.74 -5.48 -1.50
C MET A 92 -14.25 -4.77 -2.77
N THR A 93 -14.87 -5.03 -3.92
CA THR A 93 -14.64 -4.26 -5.15
C THR A 93 -15.04 -2.79 -4.98
N PHE A 94 -16.24 -2.56 -4.43
CA PHE A 94 -16.83 -1.23 -4.32
C PHE A 94 -16.14 -0.34 -3.29
N VAL A 95 -15.69 -0.92 -2.15
CA VAL A 95 -14.83 -0.26 -1.15
C VAL A 95 -13.59 0.30 -1.85
N GLY A 96 -12.95 -0.49 -2.72
CA GLY A 96 -11.77 -0.04 -3.45
C GLY A 96 -12.05 1.12 -4.41
N LEU A 97 -13.19 1.10 -5.10
CA LEU A 97 -13.60 2.18 -5.99
C LEU A 97 -13.92 3.48 -5.23
N ILE A 98 -14.70 3.39 -4.15
CA ILE A 98 -15.07 4.55 -3.32
C ILE A 98 -13.83 5.21 -2.73
N LEU A 99 -12.94 4.43 -2.09
CA LEU A 99 -11.77 5.00 -1.43
C LEU A 99 -10.80 5.62 -2.44
N ASN A 100 -10.66 5.02 -3.63
CA ASN A 100 -9.83 5.60 -4.69
C ASN A 100 -10.41 6.92 -5.25
N ALA A 101 -11.74 7.06 -5.27
CA ALA A 101 -12.41 8.28 -5.72
C ALA A 101 -12.54 9.36 -4.63
N ASP A 102 -12.23 9.03 -3.37
CA ASP A 102 -12.34 9.95 -2.24
C ASP A 102 -11.39 11.14 -2.40
N LYS A 103 -11.93 12.35 -2.22
CA LYS A 103 -11.22 13.62 -2.35
C LYS A 103 -10.55 14.08 -1.05
N ASP A 104 -10.67 13.32 0.04
CA ASP A 104 -9.99 13.62 1.30
C ASP A 104 -8.46 13.51 1.14
N LYS A 105 -7.83 14.65 0.86
CA LYS A 105 -6.39 14.76 0.66
C LYS A 105 -5.60 14.35 1.91
N LYS A 106 -6.20 14.40 3.10
CA LYS A 106 -5.53 14.04 4.36
C LYS A 106 -5.14 12.57 4.40
N TYR A 107 -5.94 11.70 3.77
CA TYR A 107 -5.78 10.25 3.83
C TYR A 107 -5.67 9.60 2.46
N LYS A 108 -5.37 10.37 1.40
CA LYS A 108 -5.29 9.89 0.01
C LYS A 108 -4.45 8.62 -0.15
N GLU A 109 -3.34 8.53 0.57
CA GLU A 109 -2.44 7.38 0.51
C GLU A 109 -2.99 6.15 1.22
N ILE A 110 -3.58 6.33 2.41
CA ILE A 110 -4.27 5.26 3.15
C ILE A 110 -5.44 4.72 2.32
N ASN A 111 -6.25 5.61 1.74
CA ASN A 111 -7.34 5.22 0.87
C ASN A 111 -6.88 4.35 -0.31
N ARG A 112 -5.71 4.65 -0.88
CA ARG A 112 -5.12 3.87 -1.97
C ARG A 112 -4.60 2.51 -1.51
N LEU A 113 -3.98 2.44 -0.32
CA LEU A 113 -3.60 1.18 0.34
C LEU A 113 -4.81 0.26 0.56
N ILE A 114 -5.89 0.78 1.13
CA ILE A 114 -7.11 0.02 1.39
C ILE A 114 -7.75 -0.41 0.07
N ALA A 115 -7.76 0.46 -0.95
CA ALA A 115 -8.29 0.10 -2.26
C ALA A 115 -7.51 -1.03 -2.93
N LEU A 116 -6.18 -1.04 -2.80
CA LEU A 116 -5.34 -2.13 -3.22
C LEU A 116 -5.60 -3.42 -2.45
N ASP A 117 -5.75 -3.34 -1.13
CA ASP A 117 -6.04 -4.52 -0.31
C ASP A 117 -7.39 -5.11 -0.63
N SER A 118 -8.39 -4.27 -0.77
CA SER A 118 -9.74 -4.70 -1.10
C SER A 118 -9.79 -5.40 -2.45
N ARG A 119 -9.07 -4.89 -3.46
CA ARG A 119 -8.93 -5.57 -4.77
C ARG A 119 -8.20 -6.91 -4.66
N ASN A 120 -7.11 -6.98 -3.90
CA ASN A 120 -6.36 -8.23 -3.72
C ASN A 120 -7.22 -9.30 -3.05
N LYS A 121 -7.85 -8.96 -1.91
CA LYS A 121 -8.74 -9.87 -1.17
C LYS A 121 -9.92 -10.31 -2.01
N THR A 122 -10.47 -9.44 -2.85
CA THR A 122 -11.54 -9.82 -3.79
C THR A 122 -11.07 -10.91 -4.76
N SER A 123 -9.87 -10.76 -5.33
CA SER A 123 -9.31 -11.77 -6.23
C SER A 123 -9.06 -13.10 -5.52
N GLU A 124 -8.50 -13.06 -4.32
CA GLU A 124 -8.28 -14.26 -3.49
C GLU A 124 -9.60 -14.95 -3.13
N LEU A 125 -10.65 -14.18 -2.81
CA LEU A 125 -11.99 -14.71 -2.58
C LEU A 125 -12.57 -15.38 -3.82
N ILE A 126 -12.43 -14.77 -5.00
CA ILE A 126 -12.90 -15.36 -6.27
C ILE A 126 -12.19 -16.70 -6.50
N ASP A 127 -10.88 -16.76 -6.28
CA ASP A 127 -10.10 -17.98 -6.44
C ASP A 127 -10.50 -19.08 -5.44
N PHE A 128 -10.77 -18.70 -4.19
CA PHE A 128 -11.34 -19.60 -3.18
C PHE A 128 -12.72 -20.13 -3.57
N VAL A 129 -13.65 -19.26 -4.00
CA VAL A 129 -14.98 -19.72 -4.41
C VAL A 129 -14.88 -20.66 -5.61
N LEU A 130 -14.00 -20.36 -6.57
CA LEU A 130 -13.74 -21.22 -7.72
C LEU A 130 -13.14 -22.59 -7.32
N SER A 131 -12.42 -22.70 -6.20
CA SER A 131 -11.92 -23.98 -5.70
C SER A 131 -12.99 -24.81 -4.99
N GLU A 132 -13.92 -24.16 -4.30
CA GLU A 132 -14.93 -24.83 -3.48
C GLU A 132 -16.25 -25.11 -4.20
N THR A 133 -16.60 -24.31 -5.22
CA THR A 133 -17.91 -24.40 -5.86
C THR A 133 -17.94 -25.40 -7.02
N SER A 134 -19.02 -26.17 -7.11
CA SER A 134 -19.33 -27.06 -8.24
C SER A 134 -20.42 -26.50 -9.18
N ASP A 135 -20.95 -25.31 -8.89
CA ASP A 135 -21.98 -24.67 -9.71
C ASP A 135 -21.35 -24.11 -11.00
N ALA A 136 -21.68 -24.75 -12.13
CA ALA A 136 -21.14 -24.37 -13.44
C ALA A 136 -21.44 -22.92 -13.85
N LYS A 137 -22.59 -22.36 -13.44
CA LYS A 137 -22.98 -20.99 -13.74
C LYS A 137 -22.18 -20.00 -12.88
N ALA A 138 -21.97 -20.32 -11.60
CA ALA A 138 -21.11 -19.55 -10.72
C ALA A 138 -19.67 -19.52 -11.23
N ILE A 139 -19.11 -20.68 -11.60
CA ILE A 139 -17.75 -20.81 -12.15
C ILE A 139 -17.59 -19.95 -13.40
N LYS A 140 -18.52 -20.07 -14.36
CA LYS A 140 -18.47 -19.29 -15.59
C LYS A 140 -18.50 -17.78 -15.32
N THR A 141 -19.37 -17.35 -14.40
CA THR A 141 -19.53 -15.93 -14.04
C THR A 141 -18.27 -15.38 -13.36
N LEU A 142 -17.70 -16.12 -12.41
CA LEU A 142 -16.50 -15.72 -11.67
C LEU A 142 -15.25 -15.67 -12.57
N LYS A 143 -15.10 -16.62 -13.50
CA LYS A 143 -14.03 -16.58 -14.51
C LYS A 143 -14.15 -15.34 -15.40
N LEU A 144 -15.38 -15.03 -15.86
CA LEU A 144 -15.62 -13.84 -16.67
C LEU A 144 -15.34 -12.55 -15.89
N LEU A 145 -15.71 -12.49 -14.60
CA LEU A 145 -15.40 -11.36 -13.71
C LEU A 145 -13.88 -11.17 -13.51
N LYS A 146 -13.12 -12.27 -13.47
CA LYS A 146 -11.65 -12.26 -13.40
C LYS A 146 -11.00 -11.81 -14.71
N GLU A 147 -11.59 -12.16 -15.86
CA GLU A 147 -11.12 -11.80 -17.21
C GLU A 147 -11.49 -10.38 -17.64
N MET A 148 -12.57 -9.81 -17.08
CA MET A 148 -12.88 -8.39 -17.25
C MET A 148 -11.71 -7.58 -16.67
N ASN A 149 -10.85 -7.11 -17.57
CA ASN A 149 -9.57 -6.47 -17.32
C ASN A 149 -9.58 -5.33 -16.28
N ASP A 150 -10.74 -4.86 -15.82
CA ASP A 150 -10.87 -3.85 -14.78
C ASP A 150 -10.15 -4.23 -13.48
N PHE A 151 -10.19 -5.49 -13.02
CA PHE A 151 -9.45 -5.89 -11.82
C PHE A 151 -7.93 -5.74 -11.97
N ILE A 152 -7.40 -6.11 -13.14
CA ILE A 152 -5.98 -6.04 -13.48
C ILE A 152 -5.57 -4.59 -13.79
N ILE A 153 -6.40 -3.84 -14.51
CA ILE A 153 -6.22 -2.43 -14.86
C ILE A 153 -6.20 -1.58 -13.59
N TYR A 154 -7.09 -1.82 -12.62
CA TYR A 154 -7.07 -1.12 -11.34
C TYR A 154 -5.90 -1.54 -10.43
N GLN A 155 -5.38 -2.77 -10.55
CA GLN A 155 -4.10 -3.17 -9.95
C GLN A 155 -2.90 -2.48 -10.63
N GLY A 156 -2.93 -2.31 -11.96
CA GLY A 156 -1.91 -1.61 -12.75
C GLY A 156 -1.92 -0.09 -12.62
N TYR A 157 -3.08 0.53 -12.34
CA TYR A 157 -3.15 1.93 -11.93
C TYR A 157 -2.63 2.14 -10.52
N ALA A 158 -2.69 1.11 -9.69
CA ALA A 158 -2.33 1.23 -8.30
C ALA A 158 -0.86 0.92 -8.08
N CYS A 159 -0.26 -0.02 -8.79
CA CYS A 159 1.18 -0.28 -8.75
C CYS A 159 1.82 0.15 -10.06
N PRO A 160 2.93 0.91 -10.06
CA PRO A 160 3.69 1.05 -11.29
C PRO A 160 4.29 -0.31 -11.63
N LEU A 161 3.53 -1.12 -12.37
CA LEU A 161 4.00 -2.35 -12.96
C LEU A 161 4.69 -1.98 -14.27
N TYR A 162 5.86 -2.58 -14.46
CA TYR A 162 6.53 -2.57 -15.74
C TYR A 162 5.58 -3.17 -16.80
N TYR A 163 5.30 -2.40 -17.85
CA TYR A 163 4.70 -2.91 -19.08
C TYR A 163 5.75 -2.78 -20.18
N ASN A 164 6.12 -3.89 -20.82
CA ASN A 164 7.23 -3.95 -21.79
C ASN A 164 8.54 -3.35 -21.25
N ASP A 165 8.98 -3.73 -20.05
CA ASP A 165 10.21 -3.24 -19.41
C ASP A 165 10.28 -1.71 -19.23
N LYS A 166 9.16 -0.98 -19.37
CA LYS A 166 9.08 0.46 -19.13
C LYS A 166 8.11 0.76 -18.00
N LEU A 167 8.56 1.60 -17.07
CA LEU A 167 7.73 2.15 -16.00
C LEU A 167 6.79 3.20 -16.61
N GLN A 168 5.49 3.10 -16.36
CA GLN A 168 4.51 4.05 -16.91
C GLN A 168 4.45 5.39 -16.14
N SER A 169 5.16 5.54 -15.02
CA SER A 169 5.07 6.72 -14.15
C SER A 169 6.35 6.96 -13.35
N ASP A 170 6.87 8.20 -13.35
CA ASP A 170 7.98 8.67 -12.49
C ASP A 170 7.59 8.75 -11.00
N ILE A 171 6.31 8.57 -10.69
CA ILE A 171 5.76 8.59 -9.33
C ILE A 171 5.59 7.15 -8.87
N ILE A 172 6.36 6.77 -7.87
CA ILE A 172 6.16 5.52 -7.13
C ILE A 172 4.90 5.68 -6.33
N ASP A 173 3.97 4.75 -6.51
CA ASP A 173 2.86 4.64 -5.58
C ASP A 173 3.28 3.77 -4.40
N MET A 174 3.63 4.44 -3.30
CA MET A 174 4.03 3.82 -2.03
C MET A 174 3.06 2.72 -1.52
N PRO A 175 1.73 2.82 -1.70
CA PRO A 175 0.80 1.73 -1.45
C PRO A 175 1.17 0.38 -2.07
N CYS A 176 1.87 0.38 -3.20
CA CYS A 176 2.35 -0.83 -3.86
C CYS A 176 3.72 -1.32 -3.44
N ALA A 177 4.57 -0.42 -2.94
CA ALA A 177 5.80 -0.81 -2.26
C ALA A 177 5.49 -1.56 -0.95
N CYS A 178 4.39 -1.22 -0.26
CA CYS A 178 3.96 -1.89 0.97
C CYS A 178 3.42 -3.31 0.74
N LYS A 179 2.72 -3.54 -0.38
CA LYS A 179 2.09 -4.85 -0.67
C LYS A 179 3.00 -5.86 -1.38
N ARG A 180 4.08 -5.41 -2.00
CA ARG A 180 5.06 -6.29 -2.66
C ARG A 180 6.45 -5.78 -2.32
N ASN A 181 7.13 -6.48 -1.41
CA ASN A 181 8.50 -6.25 -0.92
C ASN A 181 9.62 -6.13 -2.00
N THR A 182 9.30 -6.00 -3.29
CA THR A 182 10.17 -6.45 -4.39
C THR A 182 10.13 -5.53 -5.60
N ALA A 183 10.57 -4.28 -5.47
CA ALA A 183 10.84 -3.42 -6.63
C ALA A 183 12.32 -2.98 -6.67
N LEU A 184 13.23 -3.94 -6.56
CA LEU A 184 14.65 -3.75 -6.84
C LEU A 184 15.18 -4.87 -7.72
N LEU A 185 14.80 -4.84 -9.00
CA LEU A 185 15.45 -5.62 -10.04
C LEU A 185 16.12 -4.65 -11.03
N PHE A 186 17.42 -4.87 -11.21
CA PHE A 186 18.41 -3.90 -11.67
C PHE A 186 18.61 -3.91 -13.20
N LYS A 187 18.59 -2.72 -13.83
CA LYS A 187 19.30 -2.37 -15.09
C LYS A 187 20.07 -1.03 -14.90
N PRO A 188 21.01 -0.65 -15.77
CA PRO A 188 21.85 0.55 -15.57
C PRO A 188 21.08 1.89 -15.45
N ASP A 189 19.93 2.04 -16.11
CA ASP A 189 19.03 3.20 -15.97
C ASP A 189 18.29 3.24 -14.61
N THR A 190 18.37 2.16 -13.84
CA THR A 190 17.69 1.99 -12.55
C THR A 190 18.32 2.82 -11.43
N MET A 191 19.57 3.30 -11.53
CA MET A 191 20.20 4.04 -10.41
C MET A 191 19.53 5.39 -10.14
N ARG A 192 19.08 6.10 -11.19
CA ARG A 192 18.29 7.33 -11.00
C ARG A 192 16.94 7.04 -10.36
N GLN A 193 16.31 5.95 -10.77
CA GLN A 193 15.06 5.46 -10.17
C GLN A 193 15.26 5.15 -8.68
N VAL A 194 16.28 4.37 -8.34
CA VAL A 194 16.65 3.99 -6.98
C VAL A 194 16.85 5.22 -6.10
N PHE A 195 17.54 6.24 -6.64
CA PHE A 195 17.67 7.53 -5.97
C PHE A 195 16.32 8.19 -5.68
N LEU A 196 15.44 8.31 -6.69
CA LEU A 196 14.12 8.91 -6.52
C LEU A 196 13.27 8.14 -5.51
N ASN A 197 13.38 6.80 -5.50
CA ASN A 197 12.68 5.93 -4.56
C ASN A 197 13.14 6.18 -3.12
N PHE A 198 14.44 6.10 -2.85
CA PHE A 198 14.94 6.38 -1.49
C PHE A 198 14.69 7.82 -1.07
N LYS A 199 14.75 8.76 -2.01
CA LYS A 199 14.47 10.17 -1.72
C LYS A 199 13.02 10.39 -1.32
N LEU A 200 12.06 9.75 -2.00
CA LEU A 200 10.66 9.78 -1.59
C LEU A 200 10.48 9.18 -0.18
N LEU A 201 11.04 7.99 0.05
CA LEU A 201 10.97 7.29 1.34
C LEU A 201 11.53 8.16 2.47
N CYS A 202 12.71 8.73 2.29
CA CYS A 202 13.31 9.64 3.26
C CYS A 202 12.49 10.94 3.45
N ASP A 203 12.23 11.69 2.37
CA ASP A 203 11.68 13.03 2.48
C ASP A 203 10.25 13.03 3.05
N LYS A 204 9.45 12.05 2.62
CA LYS A 204 8.02 11.98 2.96
C LYS A 204 7.74 11.08 4.16
N TYR A 205 8.45 9.97 4.31
CA TYR A 205 8.17 8.96 5.34
C TYR A 205 9.19 8.96 6.48
N LYS A 206 10.26 9.76 6.35
CA LYS A 206 11.32 9.86 7.36
C LYS A 206 12.03 8.53 7.62
N ASP A 207 12.04 7.66 6.62
CA ASP A 207 12.79 6.41 6.69
C ASP A 207 14.30 6.70 6.79
N SER A 208 14.87 6.42 7.95
CA SER A 208 16.23 6.80 8.29
C SER A 208 17.27 6.08 7.43
N VAL A 209 16.98 4.83 7.03
CA VAL A 209 17.85 4.05 6.15
C VAL A 209 17.84 4.59 4.74
N SER A 210 16.66 4.86 4.16
CA SER A 210 16.54 5.53 2.86
C SER A 210 17.20 6.90 2.88
N CYS A 211 17.11 7.65 3.98
CA CYS A 211 17.86 8.88 4.13
C CYS A 211 19.38 8.63 4.04
N GLY A 212 19.88 7.58 4.69
CA GLY A 212 21.29 7.21 4.61
C GLY A 212 21.70 6.81 3.18
N ALA A 213 20.85 6.05 2.48
CA ALA A 213 21.06 5.64 1.10
C ALA A 213 21.07 6.85 0.15
N VAL A 214 20.14 7.81 0.31
CA VAL A 214 20.14 9.07 -0.46
C VAL A 214 21.43 9.84 -0.20
N GLY A 215 21.88 9.88 1.06
CA GLY A 215 23.17 10.45 1.46
C GLY A 215 24.33 9.86 0.66
N GLU A 216 24.42 8.52 0.64
CA GLU A 216 25.44 7.79 -0.11
C GLU A 216 25.35 8.03 -1.62
N LEU A 217 24.15 8.10 -2.18
CA LEU A 217 23.95 8.33 -3.62
C LEU A 217 24.37 9.74 -4.04
N TYR A 218 24.12 10.75 -3.19
CA TYR A 218 24.64 12.11 -3.38
C TYR A 218 26.16 12.20 -3.19
N GLU A 219 26.75 11.44 -2.26
CA GLU A 219 28.20 11.43 -2.06
C GLU A 219 28.93 10.79 -3.26
N ASN A 220 28.36 9.73 -3.83
CA ASN A 220 28.99 8.94 -4.90
C ASN A 220 28.52 9.30 -6.32
N GLY A 221 27.55 10.20 -6.46
CA GLY A 221 27.03 10.60 -7.78
C GLY A 221 26.29 9.49 -8.52
N LYS A 222 25.59 8.62 -7.79
CA LYS A 222 24.92 7.44 -8.36
C LYS A 222 23.44 7.73 -8.58
N GLY A 223 23.03 7.86 -9.85
CA GLY A 223 21.65 8.21 -10.20
C GLY A 223 21.28 9.68 -9.95
N VAL A 224 22.20 10.46 -9.38
CA VAL A 224 22.12 11.90 -9.12
C VAL A 224 23.52 12.49 -9.24
N ARG A 225 23.66 13.81 -9.44
CA ARG A 225 24.99 14.46 -9.41
C ARG A 225 25.57 14.46 -7.99
N ILE A 226 26.89 14.44 -7.89
CA ILE A 226 27.59 14.56 -6.61
C ILE A 226 27.21 15.89 -5.95
N ASP A 227 26.77 15.83 -4.69
CA ASP A 227 26.45 17.00 -3.88
C ASP A 227 26.69 16.67 -2.39
N PHE A 228 27.86 17.05 -1.88
CA PHE A 228 28.25 16.75 -0.50
C PHE A 228 27.38 17.47 0.55
N LYS A 229 26.80 18.62 0.22
CA LYS A 229 25.89 19.34 1.14
C LYS A 229 24.59 18.57 1.30
N GLN A 230 24.03 18.07 0.19
CA GLN A 230 22.87 17.20 0.25
C GLN A 230 23.21 15.86 0.90
N ALA A 231 24.36 15.26 0.56
CA ALA A 231 24.80 14.01 1.18
C ALA A 231 24.85 14.13 2.72
N LYS A 232 25.48 15.20 3.23
CA LYS A 232 25.53 15.52 4.66
C LYS A 232 24.14 15.69 5.25
N LYS A 233 23.26 16.48 4.63
CA LYS A 233 21.87 16.66 5.08
C LYS A 233 21.15 15.32 5.24
N TYR A 234 21.21 14.47 4.22
CA TYR A 234 20.51 13.18 4.20
C TYR A 234 21.10 12.17 5.18
N HIS A 235 22.42 12.15 5.34
CA HIS A 235 23.08 11.40 6.41
C HIS A 235 22.71 11.91 7.81
N GLY A 236 22.51 13.22 7.98
CA GLY A 236 22.02 13.82 9.23
C GLY A 236 20.61 13.35 9.56
N LEU A 237 19.69 13.44 8.60
CA LEU A 237 18.32 12.92 8.75
C LEU A 237 18.29 11.43 9.09
N ALA A 238 19.18 10.66 8.47
CA ALA A 238 19.35 9.25 8.79
C ALA A 238 19.83 9.03 10.23
N CYS A 239 20.79 9.84 10.69
CA CYS A 239 21.31 9.78 12.05
C CYS A 239 20.24 10.16 13.09
N ASP A 240 19.48 11.23 12.82
CA ASP A 240 18.39 11.69 13.69
C ASP A 240 17.32 10.60 13.84
N GLY A 241 17.10 9.80 12.80
CA GLY A 241 16.24 8.61 12.82
C GLY A 241 16.95 7.32 13.28
N GLY A 242 18.10 7.42 13.95
CA GLY A 242 18.78 6.30 14.61
C GLY A 242 19.65 5.41 13.70
N TYR A 243 19.81 5.75 12.41
CA TYR A 243 20.60 4.94 11.49
C TYR A 243 22.10 5.24 11.63
N GLN A 244 22.84 4.30 12.23
CA GLN A 244 24.27 4.49 12.54
C GLN A 244 25.13 4.83 11.33
N LEU A 245 24.90 4.19 10.17
CA LEU A 245 25.62 4.53 8.93
C LEU A 245 25.32 5.95 8.43
N GLY A 246 24.12 6.46 8.75
CA GLY A 246 23.77 7.87 8.62
C GLY A 246 24.66 8.75 9.49
N CYS A 247 24.80 8.44 10.79
CA CYS A 247 25.67 9.17 11.69
C CYS A 247 27.14 9.18 11.26
N ASP A 248 27.64 8.05 10.77
CA ASP A 248 29.03 7.92 10.30
C ASP A 248 29.25 8.75 9.02
N GLY A 249 28.30 8.72 8.09
CA GLY A 249 28.30 9.58 6.90
C GLY A 249 28.23 11.08 7.23
N TYR A 250 27.37 11.45 8.18
CA TYR A 250 27.23 12.83 8.63
C TYR A 250 28.55 13.35 9.23
N LYS A 251 29.17 12.54 10.11
CA LYS A 251 30.48 12.84 10.71
C LYS A 251 31.58 12.95 9.66
N ARG A 252 31.64 12.02 8.70
CA ARG A 252 32.61 12.05 7.60
C ARG A 252 32.52 13.33 6.78
N LEU A 253 31.30 13.86 6.61
CA LEU A 253 31.03 15.08 5.84
C LEU A 253 30.99 16.36 6.69
N MET A 254 31.38 16.33 7.97
CA MET A 254 31.39 17.51 8.84
C MET A 254 32.21 18.69 8.28
N GLY A 255 33.24 18.41 7.48
CA GLY A 255 34.13 19.40 6.85
C GLY A 255 33.71 19.89 5.45
N TYR A 256 32.58 19.43 4.92
CA TYR A 256 31.97 19.91 3.67
C TYR A 256 30.72 20.76 3.94
#